data_AF-W9XNW3-F1
#
_entry.id   AF-W9XNW3-F1
#
_cell.length_a   1.000
_cell.length_b   1.000
_cell.length_c   1.000
_cell.angle_alpha   90.00
_cell.angle_beta   90.00
_cell.angle_gamma   90.00
#
_symmetry.space_group_name_H-M   'P 1'
#
loop_
_entity.id
_entity.type
_entity.pdbx_description
1 polymer ?
#
loop_
_entity_poly.entity_id
_entity_poly.type
_entity_poly.pdbx_seq_one_letter_code
_entity_poly.pdbx_strand_id
1 'polypeptide(L)'
;MVRASRSLFAIVVPLFVLAFLFSHSSRHRPEPTPPAEAEAEAKAKTPTDDIVLTEQTPEGLATTVISNVDILPPSHLLTIDDDGQPVIDKEAYRIIYSNSTVSGNYFPIFLGGGTGSNPNIIPHPTKFEAWIVLVQKVPSKAPEDFSSQLICNAGFLNDVLTCMAEPTPLMLESTKGTCQDELGHYNFEHGPRDARLFYGPVAPYILYGSHSQYTCLGMWLQDFRMLLDDYRIEAVLAKDFIKPTELQRPPPFKGIEKNFFVFWDMAGDIYLQSDLVPKRVFAKVDLDGSIGPDLAPLAADTDDKCLARYMPAAVLEKSAIQQSTNSLAITLCRRADPKCKPTDQNTFVLTLFHYKTAFDGHSIYEPYVMLFQRAAPFAVHAISTKPLWIAGRSKFSKYSGNVHWEDRTDLPENHSEMFYVRSLTWRSHGQKYHGYIDDILFLGFGIEDSRPGAIDVVASDLLQDLGFCADIK
;
A
#
# COMPACT_ATOMS: atom_id res chain seq x y z
N MET A 1 -38.01 -31.37 -44.79
CA MET A 1 -36.69 -31.13 -45.43
C MET A 1 -35.62 -31.84 -44.61
N VAL A 2 -35.27 -33.05 -45.03
CA VAL A 2 -34.18 -33.87 -44.47
C VAL A 2 -33.07 -33.83 -45.52
N ARG A 3 -32.01 -33.03 -45.30
CA ARG A 3 -30.74 -33.06 -46.07
C ARG A 3 -29.76 -32.01 -45.52
N ALA A 4 -29.16 -32.26 -44.36
CA ALA A 4 -27.99 -31.49 -43.91
C ALA A 4 -27.10 -32.18 -42.85
N SER A 5 -27.29 -33.47 -42.52
CA SER A 5 -26.51 -34.13 -41.44
C SER A 5 -25.46 -35.14 -41.90
N ARG A 6 -25.23 -35.32 -43.20
CA ARG A 6 -24.31 -36.35 -43.72
C ARG A 6 -22.88 -35.87 -43.99
N SER A 7 -22.61 -34.56 -43.98
CA SER A 7 -21.26 -34.04 -44.28
C SER A 7 -20.38 -33.81 -43.04
N LEU A 8 -20.94 -33.83 -41.83
CA LEU A 8 -20.17 -33.58 -40.59
C LEU A 8 -19.42 -34.82 -40.09
N PHE A 9 -19.90 -36.03 -40.41
CA PHE A 9 -19.29 -37.28 -39.97
C PHE A 9 -18.03 -37.70 -40.74
N ALA A 10 -17.80 -37.14 -41.94
CA ALA A 10 -16.65 -37.49 -42.77
C ALA A 10 -15.34 -36.78 -42.37
N ILE A 11 -15.41 -35.72 -41.56
CA ILE A 11 -14.25 -34.88 -41.21
C ILE A 11 -13.80 -35.12 -39.75
N VAL A 12 -14.70 -35.50 -38.85
CA VAL A 12 -14.38 -35.61 -37.41
C VAL A 12 -13.71 -36.94 -37.05
N VAL A 13 -14.01 -38.03 -37.77
CA VAL A 13 -13.48 -39.36 -37.47
C VAL A 13 -11.98 -39.52 -37.82
N PRO A 14 -11.45 -38.98 -38.93
CA PRO A 14 -10.02 -39.08 -39.24
C PRO A 14 -9.12 -38.29 -38.29
N LEU A 15 -9.61 -37.15 -37.76
CA LEU A 15 -8.85 -36.29 -36.85
C LEU A 15 -8.63 -36.89 -35.47
N PHE A 16 -9.61 -37.65 -34.95
CA PHE A 16 -9.46 -38.36 -33.67
C PHE A 16 -8.50 -39.54 -33.75
N VAL A 17 -8.44 -40.24 -34.89
CA VAL A 17 -7.51 -41.36 -35.09
C VAL A 17 -6.07 -40.84 -35.22
N LEU A 18 -5.85 -39.68 -35.84
CA LEU A 18 -4.52 -39.06 -35.91
C LEU A 18 -4.01 -38.60 -34.54
N ALA A 19 -4.87 -37.99 -33.71
CA ALA A 19 -4.50 -37.54 -32.36
C ALA A 19 -4.16 -38.72 -31.43
N PHE A 20 -4.83 -39.86 -31.58
CA PHE A 20 -4.55 -41.06 -30.79
C PHE A 20 -3.22 -41.73 -31.18
N LEU A 21 -2.83 -41.68 -32.46
CA LEU A 21 -1.57 -42.25 -32.94
C LEU A 21 -0.34 -41.43 -32.55
N PHE A 22 -0.46 -40.12 -32.33
CA PHE A 22 0.65 -39.28 -31.83
C PHE A 22 0.81 -39.28 -30.30
N SER A 23 -0.15 -39.83 -29.54
CA SER A 23 -0.09 -39.88 -28.07
C SER A 23 0.64 -41.12 -27.49
N HIS A 24 1.16 -42.02 -28.33
CA HIS A 24 1.76 -43.29 -27.88
C HIS A 24 3.20 -43.57 -28.35
N SER A 25 3.94 -42.54 -28.74
CA SER A 25 5.39 -42.65 -28.92
C SER A 25 6.13 -42.53 -27.58
N SER A 26 6.31 -43.68 -26.92
CA SER A 26 7.15 -43.90 -25.74
C SER A 26 8.59 -43.41 -25.90
N ARG A 27 9.10 -42.64 -24.93
CA ARG A 27 10.54 -42.54 -24.65
C ARG A 27 10.83 -43.16 -23.28
N HIS A 28 11.43 -44.35 -23.32
CA HIS A 28 12.17 -44.95 -22.22
C HIS A 28 13.47 -44.17 -21.97
N ARG A 29 13.79 -43.88 -20.70
CA ARG A 29 15.17 -43.87 -20.17
C ARG A 29 15.18 -43.73 -18.63
N PRO A 30 16.28 -44.05 -17.94
CA PRO A 30 16.33 -45.19 -17.02
C PRO A 30 16.55 -44.79 -15.56
N GLU A 31 16.41 -45.79 -14.70
CA GLU A 31 16.59 -45.82 -13.26
C GLU A 31 17.98 -45.34 -12.80
N PRO A 32 18.10 -44.57 -11.70
CA PRO A 32 19.39 -44.15 -11.17
C PRO A 32 19.96 -45.14 -10.14
N THR A 33 21.16 -45.65 -10.43
CA THR A 33 22.02 -46.40 -9.50
C THR A 33 22.69 -45.44 -8.51
N PRO A 34 22.81 -45.78 -7.21
CA PRO A 34 23.37 -44.88 -6.19
C PRO A 34 24.91 -44.93 -6.16
N PRO A 35 25.61 -43.84 -5.80
CA PRO A 35 27.02 -43.91 -5.44
C PRO A 35 27.26 -43.89 -3.92
N ALA A 36 27.92 -44.95 -3.49
CA ALA A 36 29.01 -45.07 -2.53
C ALA A 36 29.18 -44.05 -1.39
N GLU A 37 29.20 -44.60 -0.17
CA GLU A 37 29.82 -44.08 1.04
C GLU A 37 31.30 -43.75 0.81
N ALA A 38 31.72 -42.60 1.34
CA ALA A 38 33.12 -42.31 1.63
C ALA A 38 33.21 -41.65 3.01
N GLU A 39 33.75 -42.40 3.96
CA GLU A 39 34.23 -41.91 5.25
C GLU A 39 35.42 -40.96 5.06
N ALA A 40 35.40 -39.84 5.78
CA ALA A 40 36.63 -39.09 6.10
C ALA A 40 36.44 -38.33 7.41
N GLU A 41 37.07 -38.82 8.47
CA GLU A 41 37.38 -38.07 9.68
C GLU A 41 38.31 -36.89 9.37
N ALA A 42 38.02 -35.69 9.91
CA ALA A 42 39.06 -34.77 10.38
C ALA A 42 38.51 -33.61 11.23
N LYS A 43 38.82 -33.69 12.53
CA LYS A 43 39.27 -32.63 13.45
C LYS A 43 38.58 -31.26 13.48
N ALA A 44 37.98 -31.02 14.65
CA ALA A 44 37.65 -29.73 15.22
C ALA A 44 38.79 -28.69 15.15
N LYS A 45 38.43 -27.48 14.71
CA LYS A 45 39.08 -26.21 15.05
C LYS A 45 38.00 -25.15 15.24
N THR A 46 37.94 -24.58 16.43
CA THR A 46 37.23 -23.33 16.73
C THR A 46 37.97 -22.17 16.06
N PRO A 47 37.24 -21.21 15.48
CA PRO A 47 37.67 -19.82 15.49
C PRO A 47 36.54 -18.91 15.98
N THR A 48 36.81 -18.23 17.10
CA THR A 48 36.38 -16.84 17.32
C THR A 48 36.84 -16.00 16.14
N ASP A 49 35.96 -15.20 15.54
CA ASP A 49 36.31 -13.90 14.93
C ASP A 49 35.02 -13.14 14.54
N ASP A 50 35.12 -11.82 14.72
CA ASP A 50 34.09 -10.80 14.59
C ASP A 50 33.37 -10.83 13.23
N ILE A 51 32.03 -10.87 13.27
CA ILE A 51 31.19 -10.72 12.08
C ILE A 51 31.11 -9.23 11.73
N VAL A 52 31.99 -8.81 10.82
CA VAL A 52 31.82 -7.55 10.08
C VAL A 52 30.67 -7.76 9.08
N LEU A 53 29.50 -7.19 9.39
CA LEU A 53 28.36 -7.04 8.48
C LEU A 53 28.81 -6.19 7.28
N THR A 54 29.17 -6.84 6.17
CA THR A 54 29.28 -6.19 4.87
C THR A 54 27.95 -6.41 4.14
N GLU A 55 27.04 -5.46 4.30
CA GLU A 55 25.75 -5.42 3.60
C GLU A 55 26.03 -5.05 2.13
N GLN A 56 25.65 -5.93 1.20
CA GLN A 56 25.76 -5.66 -0.23
C GLN A 56 24.63 -4.73 -0.64
N THR A 57 24.95 -3.48 -1.02
CA THR A 57 24.02 -2.61 -1.74
C THR A 57 23.58 -3.32 -3.02
N PRO A 58 22.28 -3.56 -3.27
CA PRO A 58 21.82 -4.21 -4.49
C PRO A 58 22.23 -3.39 -5.73
N GLU A 59 22.82 -4.06 -6.73
CA GLU A 59 23.14 -3.44 -8.02
C GLU A 59 21.87 -2.85 -8.66
N GLY A 60 21.83 -1.53 -8.84
CA GLY A 60 20.74 -0.83 -9.54
C GLY A 60 19.96 0.21 -8.73
N LEU A 61 20.25 0.38 -7.44
CA LEU A 61 19.71 1.47 -6.61
C LEU A 61 20.77 2.56 -6.46
N ALA A 62 20.49 3.78 -6.92
CA ALA A 62 21.43 4.90 -6.78
C ALA A 62 21.37 5.47 -5.36
N THR A 63 22.51 5.51 -4.67
CA THR A 63 22.68 6.15 -3.35
C THR A 63 23.43 7.47 -3.48
N THR A 64 22.84 8.56 -3.01
CA THR A 64 23.51 9.87 -2.85
C THR A 64 23.88 10.11 -1.39
N VAL A 65 25.14 10.49 -1.13
CA VAL A 65 25.61 10.86 0.21
C VAL A 65 25.11 12.29 0.51
N ILE A 66 24.07 12.41 1.33
CA ILE A 66 23.48 13.70 1.76
C ILE A 66 23.91 14.00 3.18
N SER A 67 24.26 15.25 3.53
CA SER A 67 24.65 15.71 4.88
C SER A 67 23.44 16.18 5.73
N ASN A 68 23.57 16.31 7.05
CA ASN A 68 22.48 16.36 8.06
C ASN A 68 21.51 17.56 7.97
N VAL A 69 21.70 18.47 7.02
CA VAL A 69 21.04 19.80 6.97
C VAL A 69 20.20 19.98 5.70
N ASP A 70 20.22 19.01 4.77
CA ASP A 70 19.82 19.25 3.37
C ASP A 70 18.44 18.68 2.97
N ILE A 71 17.77 17.89 3.82
CA ILE A 71 16.44 17.34 3.49
C ILE A 71 15.36 18.31 3.98
N LEU A 72 15.23 19.41 3.25
CA LEU A 72 14.07 20.27 3.35
C LEU A 72 12.93 19.65 2.54
N PRO A 73 11.71 19.66 3.07
CA PRO A 73 10.55 19.39 2.24
C PRO A 73 10.51 20.41 1.10
N PRO A 74 10.09 20.00 -0.10
CA PRO A 74 9.99 20.90 -1.23
C PRO A 74 9.05 22.07 -0.93
N SER A 75 9.23 23.16 -1.68
CA SER A 75 8.33 24.31 -1.61
C SER A 75 6.88 23.86 -1.85
N HIS A 76 5.97 24.37 -1.02
CA HIS A 76 4.53 24.21 -1.21
C HIS A 76 4.01 25.01 -2.42
N LEU A 77 4.78 26.00 -2.87
CA LEU A 77 4.51 26.79 -4.07
C LEU A 77 5.18 26.16 -5.28
N LEU A 78 4.38 25.87 -6.30
CA LEU A 78 4.82 25.44 -7.61
C LEU A 78 5.37 26.61 -8.42
N THR A 79 6.46 26.35 -9.14
CA THR A 79 6.80 27.14 -10.32
C THR A 79 5.92 26.68 -11.48
N ILE A 80 5.36 27.63 -12.22
CA ILE A 80 4.46 27.38 -13.35
C ILE A 80 5.11 27.96 -14.61
N ASP A 81 5.12 27.20 -15.70
CA ASP A 81 5.63 27.68 -16.99
C ASP A 81 4.60 28.53 -17.76
N ASP A 82 5.01 29.01 -18.94
CA ASP A 82 4.17 29.86 -19.81
C ASP A 82 2.91 29.13 -20.32
N ASP A 83 2.90 27.79 -20.30
CA ASP A 83 1.76 26.94 -20.68
C ASP A 83 0.86 26.60 -19.48
N GLY A 84 1.15 27.16 -18.30
CA GLY A 84 0.37 26.93 -17.09
C GLY A 84 0.63 25.57 -16.42
N GLN A 85 1.70 24.86 -16.81
CA GLN A 85 2.04 23.56 -16.25
C GLN A 85 3.03 23.68 -15.08
N PRO A 86 2.96 22.77 -14.08
CA PRO A 86 3.95 22.70 -13.02
C PRO A 86 5.35 22.37 -13.55
N VAL A 87 6.33 23.22 -13.24
CA VAL A 87 7.76 22.94 -13.43
C VAL A 87 8.27 22.22 -12.19
N ILE A 88 8.59 20.93 -12.34
CA ILE A 88 9.00 20.08 -11.23
C ILE A 88 10.51 20.02 -11.12
N ASP A 89 11.02 20.49 -9.99
CA ASP A 89 12.43 20.37 -9.64
C ASP A 89 12.79 18.91 -9.33
N LYS A 90 13.59 18.29 -10.20
CA LYS A 90 14.07 16.91 -10.05
C LYS A 90 15.15 16.77 -8.97
N GLU A 91 15.75 17.88 -8.55
CA GLU A 91 16.64 17.88 -7.39
C GLU A 91 15.82 17.73 -6.10
N ALA A 92 14.64 18.33 -6.04
CA ALA A 92 13.73 18.23 -4.90
C ALA A 92 12.80 17.00 -4.92
N TYR A 93 12.36 16.52 -6.10
CA TYR A 93 11.39 15.44 -6.23
C TYR A 93 11.92 14.22 -6.99
N ARG A 94 11.43 13.04 -6.60
CA ARG A 94 11.47 11.84 -7.43
C ARG A 94 10.17 11.73 -8.23
N ILE A 95 10.22 12.01 -9.54
CA ILE A 95 9.04 11.84 -10.40
C ILE A 95 8.84 10.35 -10.70
N ILE A 96 7.62 9.86 -10.49
CA ILE A 96 7.20 8.50 -10.82
C ILE A 96 6.16 8.51 -11.94
N TYR A 97 6.27 7.56 -12.86
CA TYR A 97 5.44 7.46 -14.05
C TYR A 97 4.67 6.14 -14.06
N SER A 98 3.45 6.17 -14.60
CA SER A 98 2.67 4.96 -14.80
C SER A 98 3.35 4.04 -15.77
N ASN A 99 3.41 2.76 -15.41
CA ASN A 99 3.92 1.71 -16.27
C ASN A 99 2.88 1.24 -17.31
N SER A 100 1.61 1.60 -17.14
CA SER A 100 0.52 1.16 -18.01
C SER A 100 -0.09 2.23 -18.90
N THR A 101 -0.09 3.51 -18.52
CA THR A 101 -0.68 4.56 -19.37
C THR A 101 0.27 5.01 -20.47
N VAL A 102 -0.30 5.40 -21.62
CA VAL A 102 0.51 5.87 -22.76
C VAL A 102 1.24 7.18 -22.44
N SER A 103 0.64 8.02 -21.60
CA SER A 103 1.22 9.30 -21.18
C SER A 103 2.26 9.19 -20.08
N GLY A 104 2.33 8.05 -19.39
CA GLY A 104 3.06 7.90 -18.13
C GLY A 104 2.43 8.65 -16.95
N ASN A 105 1.28 9.30 -17.12
CA ASN A 105 0.54 9.90 -16.02
C ASN A 105 -0.25 8.85 -15.24
N TYR A 106 -0.68 9.19 -14.04
CA TYR A 106 -1.65 8.38 -13.30
C TYR A 106 -2.95 8.18 -14.11
N PHE A 107 -3.69 7.13 -13.79
CA PHE A 107 -5.01 6.86 -14.37
C PHE A 107 -6.12 7.23 -13.37
N PRO A 108 -7.20 7.89 -13.84
CA PRO A 108 -8.36 8.13 -12.99
C PRO A 108 -9.12 6.83 -12.72
N ILE A 109 -9.87 6.82 -11.63
CA ILE A 109 -10.80 5.73 -11.31
C ILE A 109 -12.23 6.22 -11.54
N PHE A 110 -12.91 5.64 -12.52
CA PHE A 110 -14.27 6.02 -12.89
C PHE A 110 -15.30 5.11 -12.24
N LEU A 111 -16.14 5.71 -11.39
CA LEU A 111 -17.14 5.02 -10.58
C LEU A 111 -18.53 4.96 -11.24
N GLY A 112 -18.63 5.22 -12.55
CA GLY A 112 -19.93 5.36 -13.21
C GLY A 112 -20.66 6.64 -12.79
N GLY A 113 -21.89 6.51 -12.29
CA GLY A 113 -22.66 7.63 -11.76
C GLY A 113 -22.32 8.04 -10.33
N GLY A 114 -21.44 7.31 -9.64
CA GLY A 114 -21.05 7.60 -8.25
C GLY A 114 -19.86 8.56 -8.12
N THR A 115 -19.73 9.19 -6.94
CA THR A 115 -18.54 9.95 -6.53
C THR A 115 -17.88 9.30 -5.32
N GLY A 116 -16.56 9.36 -5.25
CA GLY A 116 -15.78 8.76 -4.19
C GLY A 116 -14.35 9.28 -4.18
N SER A 117 -13.69 9.18 -3.04
CA SER A 117 -12.29 9.57 -2.87
C SER A 117 -11.51 8.47 -2.15
N ASN A 118 -10.20 8.65 -1.99
CA ASN A 118 -9.36 7.78 -1.16
C ASN A 118 -9.44 6.28 -1.54
N PRO A 119 -9.09 5.92 -2.79
CA PRO A 119 -9.27 4.57 -3.30
C PRO A 119 -8.30 3.56 -2.67
N ASN A 120 -8.80 2.35 -2.53
CA ASN A 120 -8.03 1.13 -2.36
C ASN A 120 -8.30 0.21 -3.54
N ILE A 121 -7.26 -0.45 -4.02
CA ILE A 121 -7.33 -1.37 -5.15
C ILE A 121 -6.70 -2.67 -4.68
N ILE A 122 -7.35 -3.81 -4.91
CA ILE A 122 -6.73 -5.12 -4.77
C ILE A 122 -7.08 -6.01 -5.98
N PRO A 123 -6.18 -6.90 -6.42
CA PRO A 123 -6.52 -7.91 -7.43
C PRO A 123 -7.81 -8.67 -7.09
N HIS A 124 -8.68 -8.88 -8.07
CA HIS A 124 -9.87 -9.70 -7.88
C HIS A 124 -9.46 -11.18 -7.68
N PRO A 125 -10.10 -11.94 -6.76
CA PRO A 125 -9.70 -13.32 -6.45
C PRO A 125 -9.83 -14.29 -7.63
N THR A 126 -10.88 -14.13 -8.44
CA THR A 126 -11.23 -15.07 -9.53
C THR A 126 -11.28 -14.47 -10.95
N LYS A 127 -11.24 -13.15 -11.13
CA LYS A 127 -11.32 -12.48 -12.43
C LYS A 127 -10.00 -11.77 -12.74
N PHE A 128 -9.16 -12.39 -13.57
CA PHE A 128 -7.78 -11.92 -13.85
C PHE A 128 -7.65 -10.58 -14.58
N GLU A 129 -8.75 -10.05 -15.12
CA GLU A 129 -8.80 -8.75 -15.82
C GLU A 129 -9.53 -7.69 -14.97
N ALA A 130 -9.73 -7.96 -13.68
CA ALA A 130 -10.51 -7.11 -12.79
C ALA A 130 -9.81 -6.88 -11.46
N TRP A 131 -10.08 -5.73 -10.86
CA TRP A 131 -9.66 -5.37 -9.52
C TRP A 131 -10.88 -5.03 -8.68
N ILE A 132 -10.80 -5.28 -7.38
CA ILE A 132 -11.78 -4.77 -6.43
C ILE A 132 -11.32 -3.36 -6.05
N VAL A 133 -12.20 -2.40 -6.25
CA VAL A 133 -11.99 -1.00 -5.91
C VAL A 133 -12.91 -0.62 -4.76
N LEU A 134 -12.34 -0.08 -3.69
CA LEU A 134 -13.05 0.47 -2.55
C LEU A 134 -12.73 1.97 -2.44
N VAL A 135 -13.74 2.82 -2.32
CA VAL A 135 -13.60 4.27 -2.14
C VAL A 135 -14.43 4.76 -0.96
N GLN A 136 -14.00 5.84 -0.32
CA GLN A 136 -14.84 6.58 0.61
C GLN A 136 -15.90 7.33 -0.19
N LYS A 137 -17.18 7.18 0.18
CA LYS A 137 -18.26 8.00 -0.39
C LYS A 137 -17.99 9.46 -0.04
N VAL A 138 -18.02 10.35 -1.04
CA VAL A 138 -17.92 11.80 -0.80
C VAL A 138 -19.15 12.23 0.02
N PRO A 139 -18.95 12.86 1.20
CA PRO A 139 -20.07 13.34 1.98
C PRO A 139 -20.91 14.34 1.19
N SER A 140 -22.21 14.12 1.17
CA SER A 140 -23.19 15.12 0.76
C SER A 140 -23.30 16.20 1.82
N LYS A 141 -23.71 17.41 1.42
CA LYS A 141 -24.02 18.52 2.35
C LYS A 141 -25.29 18.26 3.19
N ALA A 142 -25.87 17.05 3.14
CA ALA A 142 -27.11 16.70 3.83
C ALA A 142 -26.85 16.42 5.33
N PRO A 143 -27.71 16.89 6.25
CA PRO A 143 -27.49 16.76 7.69
C PRO A 143 -27.44 15.32 8.23
N GLU A 144 -27.95 14.35 7.46
CA GLU A 144 -28.07 12.94 7.88
C GLU A 144 -27.12 12.00 7.12
N ASP A 145 -26.10 12.55 6.44
CA ASP A 145 -25.24 11.69 5.63
C ASP A 145 -24.38 10.76 6.50
N PHE A 146 -24.44 9.47 6.19
CA PHE A 146 -23.73 8.42 6.88
C PHE A 146 -22.43 8.13 6.14
N SER A 147 -21.30 8.24 6.83
CA SER A 147 -19.99 7.88 6.25
C SER A 147 -20.03 6.41 5.85
N SER A 148 -19.70 6.13 4.60
CA SER A 148 -19.78 4.79 4.03
C SER A 148 -18.70 4.60 2.98
N GLN A 149 -18.37 3.34 2.74
CA GLN A 149 -17.46 2.95 1.66
C GLN A 149 -18.28 2.44 0.48
N LEU A 150 -17.89 2.78 -0.74
CA LEU A 150 -18.47 2.22 -1.96
C LEU A 150 -17.49 1.22 -2.56
N ILE A 151 -18.01 0.12 -3.08
CA ILE A 151 -17.23 -0.96 -3.68
C ILE A 151 -17.72 -1.31 -5.08
N CYS A 152 -16.78 -1.61 -5.98
CA CYS A 152 -17.07 -2.18 -7.29
C CYS A 152 -15.95 -3.11 -7.75
N ASN A 153 -16.27 -3.98 -8.70
CA ASN A 153 -15.28 -4.63 -9.54
C ASN A 153 -14.98 -3.70 -10.72
N ALA A 154 -13.70 -3.46 -11.03
CA ALA A 154 -13.27 -2.52 -12.05
C ALA A 154 -12.26 -3.16 -13.01
N GLY A 155 -12.24 -2.71 -14.26
CA GLY A 155 -11.27 -3.11 -15.29
C GLY A 155 -10.77 -1.90 -16.06
N PHE A 156 -9.65 -2.04 -16.77
CA PHE A 156 -9.09 -0.95 -17.57
C PHE A 156 -9.87 -0.75 -18.88
N LEU A 157 -10.18 0.50 -19.18
CA LEU A 157 -10.74 0.96 -20.45
C LEU A 157 -10.06 2.27 -20.84
N ASN A 158 -9.24 2.25 -21.90
CA ASN A 158 -8.52 3.43 -22.42
C ASN A 158 -7.79 4.24 -21.34
N ASP A 159 -6.85 3.62 -20.62
CA ASP A 159 -6.08 4.24 -19.52
C ASP A 159 -6.93 4.75 -18.34
N VAL A 160 -8.16 4.24 -18.18
CA VAL A 160 -9.05 4.54 -17.03
C VAL A 160 -9.45 3.25 -16.34
N LEU A 161 -9.31 3.17 -15.02
CA LEU A 161 -9.84 2.06 -14.24
C LEU A 161 -11.32 2.29 -13.98
N THR A 162 -12.17 1.54 -14.67
CA THR A 162 -13.62 1.78 -14.72
C THR A 162 -14.38 0.69 -13.99
N CYS A 163 -15.26 1.08 -13.05
CA CYS A 163 -16.20 0.16 -12.43
C CYS A 163 -17.06 -0.52 -13.52
N MET A 164 -17.15 -1.84 -13.45
CA MET A 164 -17.92 -2.67 -14.38
C MET A 164 -19.44 -2.57 -14.15
N ALA A 165 -19.85 -2.10 -12.98
CA ALA A 165 -21.23 -1.84 -12.59
C ALA A 165 -21.26 -0.64 -11.63
N GLU A 166 -22.45 -0.10 -11.34
CA GLU A 166 -22.58 0.94 -10.32
C GLU A 166 -22.04 0.45 -8.96
N PRO A 167 -21.23 1.27 -8.28
CA PRO A 167 -20.63 0.87 -7.01
C PRO A 167 -21.70 0.80 -5.92
N THR A 168 -21.62 -0.24 -5.08
CA THR A 168 -22.57 -0.49 -4.00
C THR A 168 -21.97 -0.12 -2.65
N PRO A 169 -22.77 0.32 -1.66
CA PRO A 169 -22.27 0.49 -0.29
C PRO A 169 -21.73 -0.82 0.29
N LEU A 170 -20.53 -0.78 0.85
CA LEU A 170 -19.97 -1.88 1.63
C LEU A 170 -20.52 -1.80 3.06
N MET A 171 -21.13 -2.90 3.51
CA MET A 171 -21.71 -2.98 4.85
C MET A 171 -20.60 -3.26 5.88
N LEU A 172 -20.10 -2.20 6.51
CA LEU A 172 -19.21 -2.31 7.68
C LEU A 172 -19.99 -1.98 8.94
N GLU A 173 -19.74 -2.73 10.02
CA GLU A 173 -20.37 -2.44 11.30
C GLU A 173 -19.80 -1.13 11.87
N SER A 174 -20.70 -0.28 12.35
CA SER A 174 -20.37 0.94 13.08
C SER A 174 -20.83 0.84 14.52
N THR A 175 -19.99 1.32 15.42
CA THR A 175 -20.25 1.44 16.85
C THR A 175 -20.79 2.84 17.18
N LYS A 176 -21.48 2.98 18.32
CA LYS A 176 -22.00 4.28 18.77
C LYS A 176 -20.97 4.99 19.65
N GLY A 177 -20.69 6.24 19.34
CA GLY A 177 -19.77 7.09 20.08
C GLY A 177 -20.24 7.49 21.47
N THR A 178 -19.26 7.63 22.36
CA THR A 178 -19.38 8.27 23.68
C THR A 178 -18.34 9.38 23.83
N CYS A 179 -18.00 10.07 22.75
CA CYS A 179 -16.99 11.13 22.74
C CYS A 179 -17.41 12.27 23.68
N GLN A 180 -16.46 12.82 24.42
CA GLN A 180 -16.69 13.88 25.41
C GLN A 180 -15.94 15.16 25.04
N ASP A 181 -16.29 16.25 25.72
CA ASP A 181 -15.61 17.55 25.63
C ASP A 181 -15.44 18.05 24.20
N GLU A 182 -14.23 18.50 23.83
CA GLU A 182 -13.89 19.03 22.51
C GLU A 182 -14.12 18.01 21.38
N LEU A 183 -14.15 16.71 21.70
CA LEU A 183 -14.42 15.62 20.75
C LEU A 183 -15.90 15.26 20.67
N GLY A 184 -16.77 15.88 21.45
CA GLY A 184 -18.20 15.57 21.49
C GLY A 184 -18.91 15.69 20.13
N HIS A 185 -18.38 16.52 19.22
CA HIS A 185 -18.90 16.68 17.86
C HIS A 185 -18.80 15.39 17.02
N TYR A 186 -17.82 14.52 17.29
CA TYR A 186 -17.70 13.23 16.59
C TYR A 186 -18.86 12.27 16.89
N ASN A 187 -19.67 12.50 17.92
CA ASN A 187 -20.88 11.69 18.17
C ASN A 187 -21.95 11.88 17.09
N PHE A 188 -21.88 12.96 16.30
CA PHE A 188 -22.80 13.24 15.19
C PHE A 188 -22.29 12.74 13.84
N GLU A 189 -21.02 12.36 13.77
CA GLU A 189 -20.44 11.78 12.57
C GLU A 189 -20.62 10.26 12.61
N HIS A 190 -21.66 9.75 11.95
CA HIS A 190 -21.99 8.33 11.97
C HIS A 190 -21.28 7.54 10.84
N GLY A 191 -20.92 6.29 11.16
CA GLY A 191 -20.48 5.31 10.18
C GLY A 191 -18.97 5.07 10.08
N PRO A 192 -18.59 3.99 9.36
CA PRO A 192 -17.21 3.65 9.08
C PRO A 192 -16.55 4.73 8.21
N ARG A 193 -15.31 5.06 8.53
CA ARG A 193 -14.55 6.10 7.80
C ARG A 193 -13.16 5.62 7.46
N ASP A 194 -12.59 6.25 6.43
CA ASP A 194 -11.16 6.17 6.15
C ASP A 194 -10.64 4.74 5.93
N ALA A 195 -11.45 3.87 5.32
CA ALA A 195 -11.11 2.46 5.15
C ALA A 195 -9.85 2.25 4.29
N ARG A 196 -9.09 1.23 4.65
CA ARG A 196 -7.91 0.71 3.95
C ARG A 196 -8.13 -0.77 3.67
N LEU A 197 -8.14 -1.15 2.40
CA LEU A 197 -8.27 -2.54 1.94
C LEU A 197 -6.92 -3.00 1.39
N PHE A 198 -6.40 -4.11 1.92
CA PHE A 198 -5.06 -4.59 1.61
C PHE A 198 -4.93 -6.09 1.80
N TYR A 199 -3.90 -6.71 1.21
CA TYR A 199 -3.57 -8.10 1.46
C TYR A 199 -2.57 -8.25 2.61
N GLY A 200 -2.89 -9.12 3.57
CA GLY A 200 -1.90 -9.76 4.43
C GLY A 200 -1.32 -11.03 3.77
N PRO A 201 -0.44 -11.77 4.47
CA PRO A 201 0.24 -12.94 3.89
C PRO A 201 -0.71 -14.00 3.34
N VAL A 202 -1.85 -14.21 4.01
CA VAL A 202 -2.79 -15.30 3.70
C VAL A 202 -4.15 -14.83 3.19
N ALA A 203 -4.59 -13.63 3.54
CA ALA A 203 -5.95 -13.14 3.31
C ALA A 203 -6.00 -11.61 3.08
N PRO A 204 -7.04 -11.09 2.40
CA PRO A 204 -7.31 -9.66 2.38
C PRO A 204 -7.96 -9.21 3.69
N TYR A 205 -7.58 -8.03 4.16
CA TYR A 205 -8.12 -7.39 5.35
C TYR A 205 -8.60 -5.98 5.03
N ILE A 206 -9.60 -5.52 5.79
CA ILE A 206 -10.02 -4.13 5.79
C ILE A 206 -9.78 -3.54 7.18
N LEU A 207 -9.11 -2.39 7.20
CA LEU A 207 -8.89 -1.57 8.39
C LEU A 207 -9.71 -0.29 8.24
N TYR A 208 -10.51 0.10 9.22
CA TYR A 208 -11.35 1.30 9.12
C TYR A 208 -11.55 1.99 10.47
N GLY A 209 -11.86 3.28 10.44
CA GLY A 209 -12.17 4.05 11.64
C GLY A 209 -13.65 3.95 12.03
N SER A 210 -13.93 3.82 13.32
CA SER A 210 -15.28 3.91 13.88
C SER A 210 -15.18 4.38 15.34
N HIS A 211 -16.30 4.64 16.01
CA HIS A 211 -16.30 4.93 17.43
C HIS A 211 -15.62 3.84 18.25
N SER A 212 -14.90 4.24 19.29
CA SER A 212 -14.07 3.34 20.10
C SER A 212 -14.73 2.98 21.43
N GLN A 213 -14.41 1.81 21.96
CA GLN A 213 -14.70 1.46 23.36
C GLN A 213 -13.64 1.98 24.33
N TYR A 214 -12.45 2.34 23.84
CA TYR A 214 -11.29 2.77 24.63
C TYR A 214 -11.02 4.28 24.54
N THR A 215 -11.40 4.91 23.43
CA THR A 215 -11.19 6.34 23.11
C THR A 215 -12.46 6.94 22.49
N CYS A 216 -12.39 8.11 21.85
CA CYS A 216 -13.53 8.62 21.06
C CYS A 216 -13.66 7.88 19.72
N LEU A 217 -12.56 7.76 18.97
CA LEU A 217 -12.49 7.06 17.68
C LEU A 217 -11.32 6.08 17.67
N GLY A 218 -11.57 4.88 17.15
CA GLY A 218 -10.66 3.74 17.13
C GLY A 218 -10.54 3.14 15.73
N MET A 219 -9.59 2.23 15.57
CA MET A 219 -9.35 1.50 14.32
C MET A 219 -9.83 0.07 14.46
N TRP A 220 -10.54 -0.43 13.45
CA TRP A 220 -11.16 -1.75 13.41
C TRP A 220 -10.59 -2.56 12.26
N LEU A 221 -10.26 -3.83 12.52
CA LEU A 221 -9.75 -4.77 11.52
C LEU A 221 -10.76 -5.89 11.30
N GLN A 222 -10.94 -6.30 10.04
CA GLN A 222 -11.78 -7.43 9.67
C GLN A 222 -11.21 -8.19 8.47
N ASP A 223 -11.36 -9.50 8.45
CA ASP A 223 -11.13 -10.31 7.25
C ASP A 223 -12.13 -9.93 6.16
N PHE A 224 -11.60 -9.40 5.06
CA PHE A 224 -12.42 -8.83 4.00
C PHE A 224 -13.25 -9.88 3.25
N ARG A 225 -12.86 -11.16 3.31
CA ARG A 225 -13.61 -12.26 2.68
C ARG A 225 -15.00 -12.42 3.27
N MET A 226 -15.21 -11.94 4.49
CA MET A 226 -16.50 -11.98 5.18
C MET A 226 -17.50 -10.95 4.66
N LEU A 227 -17.06 -10.01 3.82
CA LEU A 227 -17.85 -8.83 3.45
C LEU A 227 -18.31 -8.81 1.99
N LEU A 228 -17.75 -9.68 1.13
CA LEU A 228 -17.97 -9.63 -0.31
C LEU A 228 -18.19 -11.01 -0.91
N ASP A 229 -19.25 -11.15 -1.70
CA ASP A 229 -19.64 -12.41 -2.34
C ASP A 229 -18.58 -12.96 -3.31
N ASP A 230 -17.73 -12.10 -3.88
CA ASP A 230 -16.59 -12.52 -4.72
C ASP A 230 -15.62 -13.46 -3.97
N TYR A 231 -15.64 -13.44 -2.63
CA TYR A 231 -14.86 -14.32 -1.75
C TYR A 231 -15.67 -15.45 -1.11
N ARG A 232 -16.93 -15.69 -1.51
CA ARG A 232 -17.82 -16.66 -0.85
C ARG A 232 -17.21 -18.04 -0.61
N ILE A 233 -16.38 -18.53 -1.54
CA ILE A 233 -15.69 -19.81 -1.40
C ILE A 233 -14.52 -19.70 -0.42
N GLU A 234 -13.72 -18.64 -0.49
CA GLU A 234 -12.54 -18.44 0.38
C GLU A 234 -12.90 -18.02 1.80
N ALA A 235 -14.10 -17.48 2.02
CA ALA A 235 -14.61 -17.06 3.32
C ALA A 235 -14.70 -18.22 4.33
N VAL A 236 -14.91 -19.45 3.85
CA VAL A 236 -14.92 -20.65 4.73
C VAL A 236 -13.54 -20.96 5.33
N LEU A 237 -12.48 -20.37 4.76
CA LEU A 237 -11.10 -20.48 5.23
C LEU A 237 -10.70 -19.33 6.15
N ALA A 238 -11.62 -18.39 6.42
CA ALA A 238 -11.37 -17.29 7.34
C ALA A 238 -11.26 -17.79 8.78
N LYS A 239 -10.25 -17.30 9.49
CA LYS A 239 -9.92 -17.69 10.87
C LYS A 239 -9.66 -16.47 11.72
N ASP A 240 -8.87 -15.56 11.19
CA ASP A 240 -8.43 -14.35 11.87
C ASP A 240 -9.42 -13.23 11.58
N PHE A 241 -9.83 -12.46 12.60
CA PHE A 241 -10.68 -11.27 12.46
C PHE A 241 -11.96 -11.49 11.63
N ILE A 242 -12.64 -12.64 11.79
CA ILE A 242 -13.88 -12.97 11.06
C ILE A 242 -15.04 -11.99 11.34
N LYS A 243 -14.92 -11.19 12.40
CA LYS A 243 -15.81 -10.09 12.77
C LYS A 243 -14.98 -8.83 12.94
N PRO A 244 -15.59 -7.63 12.83
CA PRO A 244 -14.95 -6.38 13.20
C PRO A 244 -14.32 -6.49 14.58
N THR A 245 -13.03 -6.23 14.64
CA THR A 245 -12.24 -6.30 15.87
C THR A 245 -11.53 -4.98 16.08
N GLU A 246 -11.81 -4.32 17.20
CA GLU A 246 -11.16 -3.06 17.56
C GLU A 246 -9.70 -3.30 17.94
N LEU A 247 -8.79 -2.57 17.31
CA LEU A 247 -7.37 -2.65 17.58
C LEU A 247 -6.96 -1.68 18.68
N GLN A 248 -6.33 -2.21 19.72
CA GLN A 248 -5.74 -1.41 20.79
C GLN A 248 -4.33 -0.93 20.42
N ARG A 249 -3.81 0.03 21.20
CA ARG A 249 -2.42 0.50 21.14
C ARG A 249 -1.75 0.41 22.51
N PRO A 250 -0.41 0.33 22.58
CA PRO A 250 0.29 0.51 23.85
C PRO A 250 -0.03 1.91 24.44
N PRO A 251 -0.27 2.04 25.75
CA PRO A 251 -0.50 3.33 26.38
C PRO A 251 0.61 4.36 26.10
N PRO A 252 0.30 5.67 26.09
CA PRO A 252 -0.99 6.28 26.37
C PRO A 252 -1.94 6.26 25.17
N PHE A 253 -3.24 6.10 25.43
CA PHE A 253 -4.29 6.31 24.42
C PHE A 253 -4.43 7.78 24.06
N LYS A 254 -4.76 8.05 22.81
CA LYS A 254 -5.15 9.38 22.31
C LYS A 254 -6.67 9.51 22.34
N GLY A 255 -7.17 10.74 22.23
CA GLY A 255 -8.61 10.96 22.04
C GLY A 255 -9.13 10.35 20.74
N ILE A 256 -8.34 10.42 19.67
CA ILE A 256 -8.65 9.86 18.35
C ILE A 256 -7.46 8.99 17.93
N GLU A 257 -7.71 7.70 17.77
CA GLU A 257 -6.78 6.79 17.10
C GLU A 257 -7.10 6.78 15.61
N LYS A 258 -6.07 7.00 14.79
CA LYS A 258 -6.19 7.05 13.34
C LYS A 258 -4.87 6.69 12.68
N ASN A 259 -4.94 6.39 11.38
CA ASN A 259 -3.79 6.15 10.52
C ASN A 259 -2.93 4.93 10.89
N PHE A 260 -3.42 4.02 11.71
CA PHE A 260 -2.75 2.76 12.00
C PHE A 260 -2.51 1.95 10.72
N PHE A 261 -1.45 1.15 10.70
CA PHE A 261 -1.32 0.08 9.71
C PHE A 261 -0.81 -1.19 10.35
N VAL A 262 -1.19 -2.31 9.75
CA VAL A 262 -0.77 -3.65 10.15
C VAL A 262 0.39 -4.12 9.28
N PHE A 263 1.31 -4.87 9.86
CA PHE A 263 2.40 -5.55 9.17
C PHE A 263 2.64 -6.94 9.77
N TRP A 264 3.40 -7.77 9.06
CA TRP A 264 3.67 -9.15 9.45
C TRP A 264 5.15 -9.46 9.40
N ASP A 265 5.60 -10.30 10.32
CA ASP A 265 6.95 -10.87 10.28
C ASP A 265 7.01 -12.12 9.37
N MET A 266 8.13 -12.86 9.42
CA MET A 266 8.25 -14.12 8.67
C MET A 266 7.41 -15.28 9.21
N ALA A 267 7.15 -15.29 10.51
CA ALA A 267 6.33 -16.31 11.15
C ALA A 267 4.84 -16.11 10.87
N GLY A 268 4.46 -14.94 10.35
CA GLY A 268 3.07 -14.55 10.13
C GLY A 268 2.43 -13.94 11.38
N ASP A 269 3.23 -13.59 12.40
CA ASP A 269 2.77 -12.83 13.54
C ASP A 269 2.37 -11.42 13.10
N ILE A 270 1.32 -10.90 13.73
CA ILE A 270 0.66 -9.65 13.34
C ILE A 270 1.13 -8.53 14.26
N TYR A 271 1.52 -7.41 13.66
CA TYR A 271 1.97 -6.23 14.38
C TYR A 271 1.22 -5.00 13.89
N LEU A 272 1.05 -4.03 14.78
CA LEU A 272 0.39 -2.76 14.52
C LEU A 272 1.37 -1.63 14.76
N GLN A 273 1.54 -0.74 13.79
CA GLN A 273 2.21 0.53 14.01
C GLN A 273 1.16 1.64 14.18
N SER A 274 1.07 2.18 15.40
CA SER A 274 0.12 3.24 15.74
C SER A 274 0.69 4.65 15.57
N ASP A 275 2.01 4.79 15.72
CA ASP A 275 2.69 6.07 15.57
C ASP A 275 3.98 5.96 14.76
N LEU A 276 4.28 7.02 14.02
CA LEU A 276 5.58 7.27 13.41
C LEU A 276 6.33 8.43 14.10
N VAL A 277 5.60 9.46 14.54
CA VAL A 277 6.15 10.66 15.21
C VAL A 277 5.34 11.01 16.47
N PRO A 278 5.97 11.65 17.49
CA PRO A 278 7.38 12.03 17.58
C PRO A 278 8.33 10.84 17.81
N LYS A 279 7.79 9.68 18.18
CA LYS A 279 8.48 8.40 18.22
C LYS A 279 7.61 7.35 17.56
N ARG A 280 8.25 6.34 16.98
CA ARG A 280 7.53 5.15 16.52
C ARG A 280 6.89 4.47 17.72
N VAL A 281 5.70 3.91 17.52
CA VAL A 281 5.05 3.00 18.47
C VAL A 281 4.50 1.84 17.68
N PHE A 282 4.95 0.64 18.03
CA PHE A 282 4.46 -0.59 17.41
C PHE A 282 4.51 -1.76 18.38
N ALA A 283 3.54 -2.66 18.26
CA ALA A 283 3.40 -3.81 19.13
C ALA A 283 2.74 -4.99 18.42
N LYS A 284 2.93 -6.19 18.98
CA LYS A 284 2.26 -7.41 18.53
C LYS A 284 0.77 -7.34 18.87
N VAL A 285 -0.07 -7.78 17.94
CA VAL A 285 -1.54 -7.82 18.05
C VAL A 285 -2.00 -9.27 18.19
N ASP A 286 -2.87 -9.51 19.16
CA ASP A 286 -3.60 -10.77 19.26
C ASP A 286 -4.92 -10.71 18.48
N LEU A 287 -5.48 -11.89 18.15
CA LEU A 287 -6.66 -11.99 17.28
C LEU A 287 -7.95 -11.38 17.87
N ASP A 288 -7.96 -11.07 19.16
CA ASP A 288 -9.04 -10.36 19.84
C ASP A 288 -8.87 -8.83 19.82
N GLY A 289 -7.81 -8.32 19.18
CA GLY A 289 -7.48 -6.90 19.09
C GLY A 289 -6.69 -6.36 20.28
N SER A 290 -6.42 -7.18 21.29
CA SER A 290 -5.52 -6.82 22.38
C SER A 290 -4.08 -6.68 21.89
N ILE A 291 -3.30 -5.88 22.61
CA ILE A 291 -1.99 -5.40 22.17
C ILE A 291 -0.92 -5.73 23.21
N GLY A 292 0.24 -6.18 22.74
CA GLY A 292 1.43 -6.39 23.55
C GLY A 292 2.12 -5.08 23.98
N PRO A 293 3.29 -5.18 24.65
CA PRO A 293 4.09 -4.01 24.99
C PRO A 293 4.63 -3.32 23.73
N ASP A 294 4.91 -2.01 23.86
CA ASP A 294 5.59 -1.25 22.80
C ASP A 294 7.01 -1.81 22.57
N LEU A 295 7.28 -2.20 21.32
CA LEU A 295 8.54 -2.77 20.88
C LEU A 295 9.48 -1.73 20.26
N ALA A 296 9.00 -0.52 19.96
CA ALA A 296 9.80 0.55 19.38
C ALA A 296 11.07 0.91 20.19
N PRO A 297 11.06 0.87 21.54
CA PRO A 297 12.28 1.11 22.32
C PRO A 297 13.45 0.18 22.01
N LEU A 298 13.19 -1.01 21.46
CA LEU A 298 14.25 -1.98 21.10
C LEU A 298 15.06 -1.55 19.87
N ALA A 299 14.52 -0.66 19.04
CA ALA A 299 15.18 -0.10 17.85
C ALA A 299 15.48 1.40 17.97
N ALA A 300 15.19 2.02 19.12
CA ALA A 300 15.24 3.48 19.27
C ALA A 300 16.62 4.08 18.95
N ASP A 301 17.71 3.44 19.35
CA ASP A 301 19.07 3.97 19.13
C ASP A 301 19.43 4.13 17.64
N THR A 302 18.93 3.22 16.78
CA THR A 302 19.12 3.30 15.33
C THR A 302 18.04 4.17 14.68
N ASP A 303 16.79 4.00 15.11
CA ASP A 303 15.65 4.68 14.53
C ASP A 303 15.71 6.19 14.78
N ASP A 304 16.03 6.63 16.00
CA ASP A 304 16.08 8.06 16.35
C ASP A 304 17.10 8.79 15.49
N LYS A 305 18.27 8.18 15.23
CA LYS A 305 19.30 8.74 14.34
C LYS A 305 18.81 8.78 12.89
N CYS A 306 18.18 7.70 12.43
CA CYS A 306 17.72 7.60 11.05
C CYS A 306 16.57 8.54 10.72
N LEU A 307 15.58 8.61 11.61
CA LEU A 307 14.45 9.53 11.53
C LEU A 307 14.94 10.98 11.60
N ALA A 308 15.86 11.30 12.51
CA ALA A 308 16.45 12.65 12.59
C ALA A 308 17.24 13.03 11.32
N ARG A 309 17.88 12.06 10.66
CA ARG A 309 18.65 12.29 9.43
C ARG A 309 17.77 12.50 8.20
N TYR A 310 16.80 11.60 8.01
CA TYR A 310 16.14 11.44 6.72
C TYR A 310 14.66 11.84 6.71
N MET A 311 14.00 12.00 7.86
CA MET A 311 12.66 12.59 7.83
C MET A 311 12.74 14.10 7.54
N PRO A 312 11.83 14.64 6.71
CA PRO A 312 11.79 16.06 6.45
C PRO A 312 11.50 16.80 7.76
N ALA A 313 12.31 17.83 8.04
CA ALA A 313 12.09 18.67 9.20
C ALA A 313 10.73 19.39 9.10
N ALA A 314 10.08 19.60 10.24
CA ALA A 314 8.92 20.48 10.31
C ALA A 314 9.38 21.94 10.12
N VAL A 315 9.45 22.39 8.88
CA VAL A 315 9.95 23.74 8.55
C VAL A 315 8.90 24.82 8.86
N LEU A 316 7.63 24.43 9.03
CA LEU A 316 6.49 25.35 9.11
C LEU A 316 5.60 24.95 10.30
N GLU A 317 5.07 25.93 11.04
CA GLU A 317 4.26 25.68 12.26
C GLU A 317 3.05 24.76 12.02
N LYS A 318 2.52 24.73 10.79
CA LYS A 318 1.37 23.90 10.37
C LYS A 318 1.77 22.68 9.53
N SER A 319 3.01 22.21 9.67
CA SER A 319 3.46 20.97 9.05
C SER A 319 3.31 19.78 9.99
N ALA A 320 3.02 18.60 9.45
CA ALA A 320 2.88 17.38 10.22
C ALA A 320 3.33 16.15 9.40
N ILE A 321 3.99 15.20 10.05
CA ILE A 321 4.20 13.87 9.49
C ILE A 321 2.94 13.03 9.74
N GLN A 322 2.46 12.35 8.70
CA GLN A 322 1.28 11.49 8.77
C GLN A 322 1.54 10.13 8.15
N GLN A 323 1.28 9.05 8.89
CA GLN A 323 1.18 7.71 8.31
C GLN A 323 0.09 7.70 7.23
N SER A 324 0.43 7.17 6.06
CA SER A 324 -0.36 7.35 4.84
C SER A 324 -0.98 6.04 4.39
N THR A 325 -0.17 4.99 4.20
CA THR A 325 -0.60 3.74 3.57
C THR A 325 -0.74 2.56 4.53
N ASN A 326 -1.29 1.44 4.04
CA ASN A 326 -0.99 0.11 4.57
C ASN A 326 0.50 -0.27 4.34
N SER A 327 0.89 -1.49 4.71
CA SER A 327 2.23 -2.02 4.44
C SER A 327 2.23 -3.14 3.39
N LEU A 328 3.39 -3.39 2.79
CA LEU A 328 3.71 -4.56 1.96
C LEU A 328 5.07 -5.13 2.37
N ALA A 329 5.31 -6.43 2.16
CA ALA A 329 6.65 -6.99 2.23
C ALA A 329 7.33 -6.95 0.86
N ILE A 330 8.59 -6.52 0.80
CA ILE A 330 9.35 -6.39 -0.45
C ILE A 330 10.75 -6.99 -0.31
N THR A 331 11.13 -7.85 -1.25
CA THR A 331 12.48 -8.39 -1.37
C THR A 331 13.32 -7.55 -2.34
N LEU A 332 14.49 -7.09 -1.91
CA LEU A 332 15.40 -6.22 -2.67
C LEU A 332 16.28 -6.95 -3.68
N CYS A 333 15.70 -7.92 -4.39
CA CYS A 333 16.30 -8.55 -5.57
C CYS A 333 15.20 -8.89 -6.58
N ARG A 334 15.58 -9.18 -7.82
CA ARG A 334 14.61 -9.45 -8.90
C ARG A 334 14.00 -10.84 -8.74
N ARG A 335 12.69 -10.95 -8.93
CA ARG A 335 11.94 -12.22 -8.88
C ARG A 335 12.50 -13.27 -9.85
N ALA A 336 12.94 -12.82 -11.02
CA ALA A 336 13.46 -13.71 -12.07
C ALA A 336 14.88 -14.24 -11.79
N ASP A 337 15.60 -13.68 -10.81
CA ASP A 337 16.94 -14.16 -10.46
C ASP A 337 16.85 -15.47 -9.65
N PRO A 338 17.39 -16.60 -10.15
CA PRO A 338 17.33 -17.88 -9.44
C PRO A 338 18.09 -17.89 -8.10
N LYS A 339 18.98 -16.91 -7.86
CA LYS A 339 19.69 -16.73 -6.58
C LYS A 339 18.91 -15.87 -5.60
N CYS A 340 17.88 -15.15 -6.07
CA CYS A 340 17.04 -14.31 -5.23
C CYS A 340 16.11 -15.20 -4.40
N LYS A 341 16.40 -15.31 -3.10
CA LYS A 341 15.54 -15.97 -2.12
C LYS A 341 15.18 -14.97 -1.03
N PRO A 342 13.88 -14.79 -0.69
CA PRO A 342 13.50 -13.95 0.43
C PRO A 342 14.11 -14.46 1.75
N THR A 343 14.79 -13.57 2.45
CA THR A 343 15.34 -13.74 3.80
C THR A 343 15.07 -12.49 4.63
N ASP A 344 15.35 -12.53 5.93
CA ASP A 344 15.27 -11.33 6.79
C ASP A 344 16.24 -10.23 6.38
N GLN A 345 17.36 -10.59 5.75
CA GLN A 345 18.40 -9.64 5.36
C GLN A 345 18.07 -8.88 4.07
N ASN A 346 17.17 -9.41 3.24
CA ASN A 346 16.84 -8.79 1.96
C ASN A 346 15.35 -8.51 1.79
N THR A 347 14.52 -8.79 2.80
CA THR A 347 13.06 -8.59 2.74
C THR A 347 12.59 -7.65 3.84
N PHE A 348 12.00 -6.54 3.43
CA PHE A 348 11.64 -5.42 4.30
C PHE A 348 10.15 -5.16 4.27
N VAL A 349 9.65 -4.43 5.28
CA VAL A 349 8.31 -3.86 5.26
C VAL A 349 8.38 -2.48 4.61
N LEU A 350 7.62 -2.31 3.53
CA LEU A 350 7.44 -1.09 2.76
C LEU A 350 6.19 -0.36 3.21
N THR A 351 6.32 0.93 3.50
CA THR A 351 5.21 1.85 3.75
C THR A 351 5.52 3.24 3.21
N LEU A 352 4.48 4.03 2.95
CA LEU A 352 4.61 5.46 2.67
C LEU A 352 4.08 6.29 3.86
N PHE A 353 4.68 7.44 4.06
CA PHE A 353 4.20 8.49 4.97
C PHE A 353 4.16 9.82 4.22
N HIS A 354 3.31 10.74 4.66
CA HIS A 354 3.26 12.09 4.12
C HIS A 354 3.99 13.06 5.02
N TYR A 355 4.74 13.98 4.40
CA TYR A 355 4.91 15.31 4.96
C TYR A 355 3.72 16.16 4.51
N LYS A 356 2.81 16.43 5.46
CA LYS A 356 1.65 17.29 5.24
C LYS A 356 2.03 18.72 5.56
N THR A 357 1.64 19.63 4.69
CA THR A 357 1.57 21.06 5.01
C THR A 357 0.16 21.60 4.81
N ALA A 358 -0.19 22.65 5.54
CA ALA A 358 -1.47 23.33 5.38
C ALA A 358 -1.23 24.85 5.29
N PHE A 359 -1.45 25.41 4.10
CA PHE A 359 -1.30 26.83 3.79
C PHE A 359 -2.60 27.37 3.21
N ASP A 360 -3.01 28.56 3.65
CA ASP A 360 -4.22 29.23 3.18
C ASP A 360 -5.49 28.34 3.22
N GLY A 361 -5.54 27.38 4.15
CA GLY A 361 -6.65 26.43 4.28
C GLY A 361 -6.64 25.27 3.27
N HIS A 362 -5.61 25.17 2.40
CA HIS A 362 -5.39 24.08 1.47
C HIS A 362 -4.25 23.18 1.96
N SER A 363 -4.45 21.86 1.94
CA SER A 363 -3.43 20.91 2.40
C SER A 363 -2.66 20.33 1.22
N ILE A 364 -1.35 20.19 1.38
CA ILE A 364 -0.45 19.55 0.42
C ILE A 364 0.22 18.37 1.12
N TYR A 365 0.25 17.22 0.46
CA TYR A 365 0.82 15.99 0.98
C TYR A 365 1.95 15.54 0.07
N GLU A 366 3.15 15.42 0.65
CA GLU A 366 4.32 14.94 -0.08
C GLU A 366 4.70 13.55 0.44
N PRO A 367 4.53 12.48 -0.38
CA PRO A 367 4.75 11.10 0.05
C PRO A 367 6.23 10.72 0.02
N TYR A 368 6.70 10.14 1.12
CA TYR A 368 8.02 9.57 1.29
C TYR A 368 7.92 8.07 1.51
N VAL A 369 8.94 7.33 1.05
CA VAL A 369 9.04 5.89 1.21
C VAL A 369 9.85 5.56 2.45
N MET A 370 9.41 4.55 3.20
CA MET A 370 10.13 3.98 4.33
C MET A 370 10.22 2.47 4.19
N LEU A 371 11.42 1.93 4.40
CA LEU A 371 11.68 0.51 4.58
C LEU A 371 12.12 0.26 6.02
N PHE A 372 11.56 -0.75 6.67
CA PHE A 372 12.06 -1.24 7.95
C PHE A 372 12.17 -2.77 7.96
N GLN A 373 13.03 -3.28 8.83
CA GLN A 373 13.31 -4.71 8.94
C GLN A 373 12.02 -5.48 9.20
N ARG A 374 11.84 -6.61 8.50
CA ARG A 374 10.69 -7.50 8.73
C ARG A 374 10.85 -8.40 9.95
N ALA A 375 12.07 -8.53 10.45
CA ALA A 375 12.37 -9.22 11.70
C ALA A 375 12.55 -8.22 12.86
N ALA A 376 12.28 -8.69 14.08
CA ALA A 376 12.57 -7.93 15.29
C ALA A 376 14.06 -7.53 15.33
N PRO A 377 14.40 -6.30 15.77
CA PRO A 377 13.53 -5.32 16.45
C PRO A 377 12.75 -4.38 15.50
N PHE A 378 12.59 -4.72 14.21
CA PHE A 378 11.87 -3.91 13.21
C PHE A 378 12.46 -2.51 13.00
N ALA A 379 13.79 -2.41 13.14
CA ALA A 379 14.53 -1.17 12.95
C ALA A 379 14.32 -0.60 11.53
N VAL A 380 14.29 0.72 11.41
CA VAL A 380 14.25 1.38 10.10
C VAL A 380 15.51 1.02 9.33
N HIS A 381 15.34 0.63 8.07
CA HIS A 381 16.42 0.28 7.16
C HIS A 381 16.77 1.47 6.25
N ALA A 382 15.76 2.11 5.68
CA ALA A 382 15.95 3.25 4.80
C ALA A 382 14.72 4.16 4.72
N ILE A 383 14.95 5.43 4.38
CA ILE A 383 13.91 6.42 4.11
C ILE A 383 14.27 7.16 2.81
N SER A 384 13.30 7.42 1.93
CA SER A 384 13.58 8.21 0.72
C SER A 384 14.00 9.62 1.10
N THR A 385 15.04 10.12 0.44
CA THR A 385 15.56 11.48 0.69
C THR A 385 14.77 12.56 -0.06
N LYS A 386 13.94 12.13 -1.02
CA LYS A 386 13.02 12.98 -1.78
C LYS A 386 11.59 12.44 -1.65
N PRO A 387 10.57 13.32 -1.64
CA PRO A 387 9.20 12.89 -1.84
C PRO A 387 8.96 12.50 -3.29
N LEU A 388 7.90 11.70 -3.50
CA LEU A 388 7.46 11.28 -4.82
C LEU A 388 6.56 12.36 -5.44
N TRP A 389 6.84 12.71 -6.70
CA TRP A 389 5.92 13.45 -7.56
C TRP A 389 5.20 12.49 -8.50
N ILE A 390 3.89 12.36 -8.37
CA ILE A 390 3.06 11.50 -9.22
C ILE A 390 2.82 12.20 -10.55
N ALA A 391 3.33 11.64 -11.66
CA ALA A 391 3.11 12.20 -12.99
C ALA A 391 1.62 12.38 -13.29
N GLY A 392 1.24 13.56 -13.79
CA GLY A 392 -0.14 13.98 -14.00
C GLY A 392 -0.72 14.85 -12.89
N ARG A 393 -0.09 14.94 -11.71
CA ARG A 393 -0.46 15.93 -10.67
C ARG A 393 -0.33 17.34 -11.24
N SER A 394 -1.35 18.18 -11.06
CA SER A 394 -1.39 19.52 -11.64
C SER A 394 -1.40 20.63 -10.58
N LYS A 395 -1.59 21.87 -11.02
CA LYS A 395 -1.84 23.03 -10.17
C LYS A 395 -3.26 22.96 -9.59
N PHE A 396 -3.41 23.34 -8.32
CA PHE A 396 -4.72 23.51 -7.70
C PHE A 396 -5.50 24.63 -8.39
N SER A 397 -6.74 24.34 -8.76
CA SER A 397 -7.63 25.29 -9.43
C SER A 397 -9.09 24.97 -9.11
N LYS A 398 -10.02 25.83 -9.54
CA LYS A 398 -11.46 25.54 -9.44
C LYS A 398 -11.86 24.24 -10.15
N TYR A 399 -11.06 23.78 -11.10
CA TYR A 399 -11.32 22.56 -11.88
C TYR A 399 -10.74 21.31 -11.23
N SER A 400 -9.93 21.46 -10.18
CA SER A 400 -9.40 20.33 -9.41
C SER A 400 -10.50 19.61 -8.60
N GLY A 401 -11.63 20.29 -8.38
CA GLY A 401 -12.86 19.69 -7.87
C GLY A 401 -12.91 19.57 -6.35
N ASN A 402 -12.16 20.39 -5.59
CA ASN A 402 -12.20 20.32 -4.14
C ASN A 402 -13.55 20.79 -3.58
N VAL A 403 -14.26 19.90 -2.88
CA VAL A 403 -15.61 20.15 -2.35
C VAL A 403 -15.69 21.31 -1.35
N HIS A 404 -14.57 21.64 -0.70
CA HIS A 404 -14.48 22.76 0.24
C HIS A 404 -14.20 24.11 -0.43
N TRP A 405 -13.97 24.12 -1.74
CA TRP A 405 -13.55 25.29 -2.51
C TRP A 405 -14.40 25.57 -3.75
N GLU A 406 -15.44 24.79 -4.02
CA GLU A 406 -16.31 24.93 -5.20
C GLU A 406 -16.86 26.35 -5.39
N ASP A 407 -17.26 26.98 -4.28
CA ASP A 407 -17.91 28.30 -4.26
C ASP A 407 -16.93 29.46 -3.95
N ARG A 408 -15.63 29.19 -3.91
CA ARG A 408 -14.59 30.16 -3.53
C ARG A 408 -13.89 30.76 -4.74
N THR A 409 -13.64 32.07 -4.68
CA THR A 409 -12.89 32.81 -5.71
C THR A 409 -11.46 33.14 -5.29
N ASP A 410 -11.14 32.96 -4.00
CA ASP A 410 -9.86 33.26 -3.36
C ASP A 410 -8.97 32.01 -3.28
N LEU A 411 -8.79 31.32 -4.41
CA LEU A 411 -7.95 30.13 -4.49
C LEU A 411 -6.49 30.47 -4.17
N PRO A 412 -5.78 29.64 -3.38
CA PRO A 412 -4.39 29.85 -3.07
C PRO A 412 -3.55 29.74 -4.34
N GLU A 413 -2.72 30.75 -4.55
CA GLU A 413 -1.91 30.83 -5.76
C GLU A 413 -0.77 29.81 -5.74
N ASN A 414 -0.57 29.17 -6.89
CA ASN A 414 0.57 28.26 -7.14
C ASN A 414 0.65 27.05 -6.22
N HIS A 415 -0.46 26.65 -5.58
CA HIS A 415 -0.52 25.35 -4.92
C HIS A 415 -0.60 24.21 -5.95
N SER A 416 -0.03 23.06 -5.62
CA SER A 416 -0.28 21.81 -6.33
C SER A 416 -1.60 21.19 -5.88
N GLU A 417 -2.15 20.28 -6.68
CA GLU A 417 -3.28 19.48 -6.22
C GLU A 417 -2.92 18.66 -4.98
N MET A 418 -3.89 18.51 -4.07
CA MET A 418 -3.84 17.65 -2.90
C MET A 418 -3.97 16.19 -3.32
N PHE A 419 -2.85 15.47 -3.37
CA PHE A 419 -2.81 14.02 -3.60
C PHE A 419 -2.56 13.31 -2.27
N TYR A 420 -3.59 12.67 -1.72
CA TYR A 420 -3.47 11.89 -0.48
C TYR A 420 -3.29 10.41 -0.82
N VAL A 421 -2.05 9.94 -0.86
CA VAL A 421 -1.73 8.51 -1.03
C VAL A 421 -2.22 7.73 0.19
N ARG A 422 -2.93 6.63 -0.04
CA ARG A 422 -3.60 5.89 1.04
C ARG A 422 -3.47 4.38 0.92
N SER A 423 -3.23 3.85 -0.27
CA SER A 423 -3.17 2.41 -0.48
C SER A 423 -1.95 1.99 -1.31
N LEU A 424 -1.41 0.84 -0.93
CA LEU A 424 -0.35 0.11 -1.61
C LEU A 424 -0.84 -1.32 -1.85
N THR A 425 -0.75 -1.81 -3.08
CA THR A 425 -1.00 -3.22 -3.36
C THR A 425 -0.11 -3.72 -4.50
N TRP A 426 0.24 -5.00 -4.50
CA TRP A 426 0.84 -5.60 -5.68
C TRP A 426 -0.22 -5.71 -6.78
N ARG A 427 0.14 -5.34 -8.02
CA ARG A 427 -0.80 -5.32 -9.15
C ARG A 427 -1.19 -6.73 -9.61
N SER A 428 -0.25 -7.66 -9.52
CA SER A 428 -0.39 -9.02 -10.07
C SER A 428 -1.42 -9.85 -9.33
N HIS A 429 -2.27 -10.55 -10.06
CA HIS A 429 -3.21 -11.50 -9.48
C HIS A 429 -2.49 -12.65 -8.77
N GLY A 430 -3.04 -13.06 -7.63
CA GLY A 430 -2.45 -14.10 -6.77
C GLY A 430 -1.27 -13.60 -5.93
N GLN A 431 -0.73 -12.41 -6.20
CA GLN A 431 0.27 -11.78 -5.35
C GLN A 431 -0.42 -11.09 -4.18
N LYS A 432 -0.04 -11.46 -2.95
CA LYS A 432 -0.69 -11.01 -1.71
C LYS A 432 0.09 -9.92 -1.01
N TYR A 433 0.76 -10.22 0.10
CA TYR A 433 1.54 -9.26 0.88
C TYR A 433 2.96 -9.04 0.37
N HIS A 434 3.54 -10.06 -0.29
CA HIS A 434 4.97 -10.11 -0.62
C HIS A 434 5.24 -9.91 -2.11
N GLY A 435 6.29 -9.14 -2.42
CA GLY A 435 6.79 -8.92 -3.78
C GLY A 435 8.28 -8.64 -3.85
N TYR A 436 8.74 -8.32 -5.04
CA TYR A 436 10.13 -8.09 -5.42
C TYR A 436 10.28 -6.73 -6.10
N ILE A 437 11.50 -6.22 -6.22
CA ILE A 437 11.77 -4.88 -6.76
C ILE A 437 11.39 -4.71 -8.24
N ASP A 438 11.25 -5.80 -8.99
CA ASP A 438 10.81 -5.82 -10.39
C ASP A 438 9.30 -6.06 -10.56
N ASP A 439 8.56 -6.23 -9.46
CA ASP A 439 7.10 -6.33 -9.51
C ASP A 439 6.47 -4.94 -9.67
N ILE A 440 5.27 -4.92 -10.26
CA ILE A 440 4.44 -3.72 -10.38
C ILE A 440 3.50 -3.64 -9.18
N LEU A 441 3.38 -2.46 -8.60
CA LEU A 441 2.42 -2.15 -7.53
C LEU A 441 1.50 -1.01 -7.95
N PHE A 442 0.29 -0.97 -7.38
CA PHE A 442 -0.57 0.20 -7.45
C PHE A 442 -0.39 1.08 -6.21
N LEU A 443 -0.31 2.39 -6.45
CA LEU A 443 -0.56 3.42 -5.44
C LEU A 443 -1.94 4.01 -5.68
N GLY A 444 -2.84 3.89 -4.72
CA GLY A 444 -4.14 4.57 -4.74
C GLY A 444 -4.11 5.84 -3.90
N PHE A 445 -4.68 6.92 -4.44
CA PHE A 445 -4.69 8.23 -3.80
C PHE A 445 -5.98 9.01 -4.06
N GLY A 446 -6.42 9.76 -3.05
CA GLY A 446 -7.49 10.74 -3.20
C GLY A 446 -6.94 12.03 -3.79
N ILE A 447 -7.72 12.67 -4.66
CA ILE A 447 -7.41 13.97 -5.23
C ILE A 447 -8.46 14.95 -4.73
N GLU A 448 -8.03 16.00 -4.03
CA GLU A 448 -8.88 17.11 -3.60
C GLU A 448 -10.14 16.73 -2.79
N ASP A 449 -10.07 15.63 -2.02
CA ASP A 449 -11.20 15.09 -1.25
C ASP A 449 -12.45 14.76 -2.09
N SER A 450 -12.33 14.68 -3.43
CA SER A 450 -13.50 14.59 -4.32
C SER A 450 -13.44 13.47 -5.35
N ARG A 451 -12.24 13.09 -5.78
CA ARG A 451 -12.08 12.08 -6.84
C ARG A 451 -10.96 11.08 -6.55
N PRO A 452 -11.04 9.85 -7.07
CA PRO A 452 -10.02 8.84 -6.85
C PRO A 452 -9.07 8.73 -8.05
N GLY A 453 -7.79 8.53 -7.78
CA GLY A 453 -6.77 8.24 -8.78
C GLY A 453 -5.86 7.09 -8.34
N ALA A 454 -5.17 6.49 -9.30
CA ALA A 454 -4.11 5.53 -9.02
C ALA A 454 -3.02 5.55 -10.08
N ILE A 455 -1.83 5.09 -9.71
CA ILE A 455 -0.69 4.93 -10.60
C ILE A 455 -0.10 3.54 -10.38
N ASP A 456 0.29 2.87 -11.47
CA ASP A 456 1.01 1.60 -11.40
C ASP A 456 2.49 1.84 -11.69
N VAL A 457 3.36 1.38 -10.80
CA VAL A 457 4.79 1.67 -10.86
C VAL A 457 5.59 0.40 -10.62
N VAL A 458 6.77 0.30 -11.23
CA VAL A 458 7.73 -0.74 -10.87
C VAL A 458 8.24 -0.42 -9.47
N ALA A 459 8.31 -1.42 -8.59
CA ALA A 459 8.68 -1.18 -7.20
C ALA A 459 10.06 -0.53 -7.06
N SER A 460 11.03 -0.89 -7.91
CA SER A 460 12.36 -0.25 -7.95
C SER A 460 12.32 1.25 -8.20
N ASP A 461 11.31 1.77 -8.89
CA ASP A 461 11.19 3.21 -9.16
C ASP A 461 10.78 3.99 -7.91
N LEU A 462 10.04 3.35 -6.99
CA LEU A 462 9.73 3.92 -5.68
C LEU A 462 10.93 3.92 -4.73
N LEU A 463 11.84 2.96 -4.89
CA LEU A 463 12.98 2.78 -3.99
C LEU A 463 14.23 3.55 -4.43
N GLN A 464 14.09 4.50 -5.36
CA GLN A 464 15.18 5.39 -5.72
C GLN A 464 15.43 6.42 -4.61
N ASP A 465 16.65 6.94 -4.54
CA ASP A 465 17.05 8.00 -3.60
C ASP A 465 16.87 7.64 -2.11
N LEU A 466 17.00 6.35 -1.76
CA LEU A 466 16.96 5.89 -0.38
C LEU A 466 18.21 6.32 0.39
N GLY A 467 17.99 6.93 1.56
CA GLY A 467 19.00 7.13 2.58
C GLY A 467 18.99 5.94 3.54
N PHE A 468 20.10 5.21 3.60
CA PHE A 468 20.22 4.01 4.42
C PHE A 468 20.63 4.36 5.85
N CYS A 469 19.92 3.82 6.84
CA CYS A 469 20.21 4.09 8.25
C CYS A 469 21.61 3.61 8.67
N ALA A 470 22.15 2.60 7.99
CA ALA A 470 23.50 2.09 8.21
C ALA A 470 24.62 3.09 7.82
N ASP A 471 24.33 4.08 6.96
CA ASP A 471 25.30 5.09 6.53
C ASP A 471 25.52 6.19 7.60
N ILE A 472 24.69 6.21 8.63
CA ILE A 472 24.73 7.21 9.70
C ILE A 472 25.78 6.80 10.73
N LYS A 473 26.90 7.54 10.72
CA LYS A 473 28.00 7.36 11.67
C LYS A 473 27.71 7.96 13.04
#